data_AF-A0A329W4V8-F1
#
_entry.id   AF-A0A329W4V8-F1
#
_cell.length_a   1.000
_cell.length_b   1.000
_cell.length_c   1.000
_cell.angle_alpha   90.00
_cell.angle_beta   90.00
_cell.angle_gamma   90.00
#
_symmetry.space_group_name_H-M   'P 1'
#
loop_
_entity.id
_entity.type
_entity.pdbx_description
1 polymer ?
#
loop_
_entity_poly.entity_id
_entity_poly.type
_entity_poly.pdbx_seq_one_letter_code
_entity_poly.pdbx_strand_id
1 'polypeptide(L)'
;MTIIEAIINVLREYGKALSHKDIYDRIISKNYYSFGAKDPVAVVRGEIRKHCYGIDFPSASPRKIFVEIKSSGQSKPLYDLWSRQPSKVEPAKNEKITKDQLPEEIIHNKYIEHRDSIKSQLLDAINSSDPAFFEQLVVNLLLKMGYGWHESQAGKVVGGAGDEGIDGIINEDKLGLEKIYIQAKRYNNKKVPPSEIREFIGSMNQNGAHKGVFFSSSSFTEQAISSAKKAQGMNITLIDGEQLCEYLVQNGMGVAKVSTYELYEIDRNFFDL
;
A
#
# COMPACT_ATOMS: atom_id res chain seq x y z
N MET A 1 -3.34 32.58 -18.61
CA MET A 1 -2.40 31.44 -18.61
C MET A 1 -2.15 31.06 -17.16
N THR A 2 -2.21 29.77 -16.83
CA THR A 2 -1.87 29.25 -15.49
C THR A 2 -0.37 28.96 -15.39
N ILE A 3 0.14 28.75 -14.16
CA ILE A 3 1.54 28.36 -13.94
C ILE A 3 1.85 27.04 -14.65
N ILE A 4 0.93 26.07 -14.57
CA ILE A 4 1.06 24.76 -15.23
C ILE A 4 1.15 24.92 -16.75
N GLU A 5 0.29 25.75 -17.36
CA GLU A 5 0.34 26.04 -18.81
C GLU A 5 1.66 26.69 -19.22
N ALA A 6 2.17 27.62 -18.41
CA ALA A 6 3.46 28.27 -18.65
C ALA A 6 4.62 27.26 -18.60
N ILE A 7 4.62 26.35 -17.63
CA ILE A 7 5.62 25.27 -17.53
C ILE A 7 5.54 24.36 -18.76
N ILE A 8 4.34 23.95 -19.17
CA ILE A 8 4.13 23.10 -20.36
C ILE A 8 4.69 23.78 -21.61
N ASN A 9 4.39 25.07 -21.82
CA ASN A 9 4.88 25.81 -22.99
C ASN A 9 6.42 25.89 -23.01
N VAL A 10 7.05 26.17 -21.86
CA VAL A 10 8.51 26.19 -21.75
C VAL A 10 9.14 24.83 -22.13
N LEU A 11 8.61 23.74 -21.60
CA LEU A 11 9.14 22.40 -21.89
C LEU A 11 8.93 22.01 -23.36
N ARG A 12 7.76 22.34 -23.96
CA ARG A 12 7.49 22.09 -25.39
C ARG A 12 8.44 22.85 -26.30
N GLU A 13 8.66 24.14 -26.03
CA GLU A 13 9.52 24.98 -26.87
C GLU A 13 10.99 24.63 -26.76
N TYR A 14 11.44 24.28 -25.56
CA TYR A 14 12.84 23.94 -25.35
C TYR A 14 13.17 22.54 -25.87
N GLY A 15 12.21 21.61 -25.82
CA GLY A 15 12.34 20.25 -26.37
C GLY A 15 13.35 19.36 -25.64
N LYS A 16 13.74 19.72 -24.42
CA LYS A 16 14.63 18.94 -23.54
C LYS A 16 14.23 19.13 -22.07
N ALA A 17 14.62 18.17 -21.23
CA ALA A 17 14.40 18.26 -19.79
C ALA A 17 15.14 19.46 -19.16
N LEU A 18 14.49 20.12 -18.21
CA LEU A 18 15.00 21.33 -17.54
C LEU A 18 14.85 21.24 -16.03
N SER A 19 15.71 21.93 -15.28
CA SER A 19 15.48 22.09 -13.84
C SER A 19 14.31 23.04 -13.58
N HIS A 20 13.66 22.93 -12.43
CA HIS A 20 12.56 23.84 -12.05
C HIS A 20 13.00 25.32 -12.03
N LYS A 21 14.29 25.59 -11.74
CA LYS A 21 14.86 26.94 -11.83
C LYS A 21 14.97 27.42 -13.27
N ASP A 22 15.50 26.60 -14.18
CA ASP A 22 15.62 26.97 -15.60
C ASP A 22 14.23 27.15 -16.24
N ILE A 23 13.24 26.37 -15.79
CA ILE A 23 11.84 26.54 -16.20
C ILE A 23 11.33 27.91 -15.75
N TYR A 24 11.52 28.27 -14.48
CA TYR A 24 11.15 29.58 -13.96
C TYR A 24 11.80 30.73 -14.74
N ASP A 25 13.12 30.69 -14.95
CA ASP A 25 13.87 31.73 -15.67
C ASP A 25 13.35 31.92 -17.11
N ARG A 26 12.92 30.82 -17.75
CA ARG A 26 12.28 30.85 -19.08
C ARG A 26 10.86 31.40 -19.07
N ILE A 27 10.05 31.07 -18.06
CA ILE A 27 8.71 31.64 -17.90
C ILE A 27 8.79 33.17 -17.83
N ILE A 28 9.75 33.70 -17.06
CA ILE A 28 9.95 35.15 -16.91
C ILE A 28 10.48 35.78 -18.20
N SER A 29 11.54 35.22 -18.81
CA SER A 29 12.12 35.79 -20.04
C SER A 29 11.16 35.78 -21.24
N LYS A 30 10.20 34.86 -21.28
CA LYS A 30 9.15 34.78 -22.30
C LYS A 30 7.86 35.50 -21.91
N ASN A 31 7.77 36.05 -20.69
CA ASN A 31 6.59 36.69 -20.15
C ASN A 31 5.32 35.80 -20.20
N TYR A 32 5.47 34.50 -19.93
CA TYR A 32 4.34 33.54 -19.94
C TYR A 32 3.47 33.63 -18.70
N TYR A 33 4.06 33.99 -17.56
CA TYR A 33 3.35 34.14 -16.30
C TYR A 33 4.09 35.11 -15.39
N SER A 34 3.34 35.87 -14.59
CA SER A 34 3.88 36.77 -13.56
C SER A 34 3.54 36.22 -12.18
N PHE A 35 4.56 36.08 -11.31
CA PHE A 35 4.40 35.49 -9.99
C PHE A 35 4.26 36.57 -8.92
N GLY A 36 3.24 36.46 -8.07
CA GLY A 36 3.08 37.30 -6.87
C GLY A 36 3.72 36.73 -5.60
N ALA A 37 4.35 35.54 -5.68
CA ALA A 37 4.91 34.85 -4.52
C ALA A 37 6.28 35.42 -4.12
N LYS A 38 6.61 35.36 -2.82
CA LYS A 38 7.94 35.73 -2.30
C LYS A 38 9.05 34.81 -2.83
N ASP A 39 8.73 33.55 -3.10
CA ASP A 39 9.62 32.58 -3.74
C ASP A 39 8.93 31.91 -4.94
N PRO A 40 8.97 32.54 -6.13
CA PRO A 40 8.38 31.99 -7.35
C PRO A 40 8.99 30.66 -7.81
N VAL A 41 10.27 30.43 -7.53
CA VAL A 41 10.98 29.20 -7.92
C VAL A 41 10.41 28.01 -7.15
N ALA A 42 10.15 28.17 -5.85
CA ALA A 42 9.49 27.16 -5.04
C ALA A 42 8.06 26.87 -5.50
N VAL A 43 7.33 27.87 -6.01
CA VAL A 43 6.00 27.67 -6.60
C VAL A 43 6.08 26.80 -7.85
N VAL A 44 6.98 27.11 -8.79
CA VAL A 44 7.20 26.29 -9.99
C VAL A 44 7.58 24.86 -9.61
N ARG A 45 8.51 24.69 -8.66
CA ARG A 45 8.86 23.37 -8.12
C ARG A 45 7.65 22.63 -7.57
N GLY A 46 6.81 23.29 -6.76
CA GLY A 46 5.59 22.72 -6.19
C GLY A 46 4.61 22.22 -7.24
N GLU A 47 4.31 23.05 -8.25
CA GLU A 47 3.43 22.69 -9.36
C GLU A 47 3.98 21.51 -10.17
N ILE A 48 5.29 21.50 -10.46
CA ILE A 48 5.93 20.37 -11.15
C ILE A 48 5.78 19.09 -10.32
N ARG A 49 6.17 19.14 -9.05
CA ARG A 49 6.18 17.99 -8.13
C ARG A 49 4.79 17.39 -7.93
N LYS A 50 3.76 18.22 -7.65
CA LYS A 50 2.36 17.78 -7.49
C LYS A 50 1.83 17.08 -8.75
N HIS A 51 2.27 17.49 -9.93
CA HIS A 51 1.86 16.92 -11.22
C HIS A 51 2.86 15.92 -11.81
N CYS A 52 3.85 15.46 -11.05
CA CYS A 52 4.90 14.58 -11.55
C CYS A 52 4.52 13.10 -11.45
N TYR A 53 4.70 12.35 -12.53
CA TYR A 53 4.50 10.92 -12.57
C TYR A 53 5.51 10.19 -11.67
N GLY A 54 5.04 9.19 -10.91
CA GLY A 54 5.85 8.43 -9.96
C GLY A 54 6.10 9.13 -8.62
N ILE A 55 5.54 10.33 -8.42
CA ILE A 55 5.53 11.02 -7.13
C ILE A 55 4.08 11.13 -6.67
N ASP A 56 3.82 10.50 -5.52
CA ASP A 56 2.50 10.43 -4.92
C ASP A 56 2.56 10.76 -3.43
N PHE A 57 1.56 11.52 -3.00
CA PHE A 57 1.34 12.02 -1.65
C PHE A 57 -0.09 12.59 -1.62
N PRO A 58 -0.71 12.79 -0.44
CA PRO A 58 -2.15 13.06 -0.35
C PRO A 58 -2.67 14.25 -1.19
N SER A 59 -1.85 15.29 -1.35
CA SER A 59 -2.12 16.50 -2.14
C SER A 59 -1.51 16.48 -3.56
N ALA A 60 -0.95 15.34 -3.98
CA ALA A 60 -0.47 15.16 -5.34
C ALA A 60 -1.66 15.14 -6.30
N SER A 61 -1.50 15.76 -7.47
CA SER A 61 -2.56 15.78 -8.48
C SER A 61 -2.72 14.40 -9.12
N PRO A 62 -3.97 13.92 -9.33
CA PRO A 62 -4.23 12.72 -10.12
C PRO A 62 -3.88 12.92 -11.61
N ARG A 63 -3.93 14.17 -12.10
CA ARG A 63 -3.48 14.52 -13.46
C ARG A 63 -1.96 14.66 -13.47
N LYS A 64 -1.27 13.59 -13.89
CA LYS A 64 0.19 13.60 -14.10
C LYS A 64 0.53 14.22 -15.47
N ILE A 65 1.47 15.17 -15.45
CA ILE A 65 1.86 16.01 -16.61
C ILE A 65 3.37 15.95 -16.81
N PHE A 66 4.13 15.90 -15.72
CA PHE A 66 5.59 15.96 -15.75
C PHE A 66 6.19 14.62 -15.39
N VAL A 67 7.43 14.39 -15.78
CA VAL A 67 8.23 13.25 -15.35
C VAL A 67 9.62 13.73 -14.97
N GLU A 68 10.17 13.17 -13.90
CA GLU A 68 11.54 13.43 -13.49
C GLU A 68 12.50 12.54 -14.28
N ILE A 69 13.47 13.14 -14.96
CA ILE A 69 14.49 12.45 -15.74
C ILE A 69 15.74 12.29 -14.88
N LYS A 70 16.06 11.05 -14.51
CA LYS A 70 17.31 10.73 -13.81
C LYS A 70 18.48 10.86 -14.77
N SER A 71 19.41 11.77 -14.49
CA SER A 71 20.69 11.87 -15.20
C SER A 71 21.82 11.40 -14.29
N SER A 72 22.50 10.33 -14.67
CA SER A 72 23.62 9.77 -13.90
C SER A 72 24.71 10.84 -13.74
N GLY A 73 24.97 11.25 -12.49
CA GLY A 73 25.99 12.25 -12.15
C GLY A 73 25.50 13.70 -12.01
N GLN A 74 24.22 14.01 -12.23
CA GLN A 74 23.68 15.35 -11.95
C GLN A 74 23.08 15.44 -10.54
N SER A 75 23.47 16.48 -9.79
CA SER A 75 22.98 16.74 -8.44
C SER A 75 21.55 17.33 -8.40
N LYS A 76 21.00 17.76 -9.53
CA LYS A 76 19.69 18.45 -9.61
C LYS A 76 18.73 17.67 -10.49
N PRO A 77 17.46 17.50 -10.10
CA PRO A 77 16.45 16.84 -10.90
C PRO A 77 16.12 17.69 -12.14
N LEU A 78 15.97 17.01 -13.27
CA LEU A 78 15.46 17.59 -14.51
C LEU A 78 14.05 17.05 -14.76
N TYR A 79 13.19 17.88 -15.33
CA TYR A 79 11.80 17.56 -15.60
C TYR A 79 11.49 17.71 -17.08
N ASP A 80 10.68 16.80 -17.58
CA ASP A 80 10.13 16.83 -18.94
C ASP A 80 8.62 16.56 -18.91
N LEU A 81 7.96 16.68 -20.06
CA LEU A 81 6.57 16.29 -20.22
C LEU A 81 6.45 14.78 -20.21
N TRP A 82 5.56 14.29 -19.35
CA TRP A 82 5.20 12.89 -19.31
C TRP A 82 4.39 12.52 -20.57
N SER A 83 5.00 11.70 -21.43
CA SER A 83 4.29 11.02 -22.50
C SER A 83 3.79 9.67 -21.97
N ARG A 84 2.52 9.32 -22.21
CA ARG A 84 1.95 8.01 -21.81
C ARG A 84 2.61 6.80 -22.49
N GLN A 85 3.64 7.01 -23.30
CA GLN A 85 4.43 5.94 -23.90
C GLN A 85 5.42 5.41 -22.85
N PRO A 86 5.58 4.08 -22.72
CA PRO A 86 6.56 3.48 -21.83
C PRO A 86 7.97 3.70 -22.37
N SER A 87 8.45 4.95 -22.27
CA SER A 87 9.87 5.23 -22.26
C SER A 87 10.44 4.58 -21.01
N LYS A 88 11.64 3.98 -21.09
CA LYS A 88 12.38 3.31 -20.00
C LYS A 88 12.67 4.23 -18.80
N VAL A 89 11.64 4.74 -18.13
CA VAL A 89 11.74 5.51 -16.91
C VAL A 89 11.12 4.63 -15.85
N GLU A 90 11.98 3.82 -15.22
CA GLU A 90 11.57 3.07 -14.04
C GLU A 90 11.04 4.08 -13.01
N PRO A 91 9.85 3.84 -12.43
CA PRO A 91 9.35 4.68 -11.35
C PRO A 91 10.41 4.70 -10.25
N ALA A 92 10.75 5.91 -9.79
CA ALA A 92 11.79 6.10 -8.81
C ALA A 92 11.44 5.34 -7.53
N LYS A 93 12.10 4.20 -7.30
CA LYS A 93 12.14 3.59 -5.97
C LYS A 93 12.89 4.52 -5.02
N ASN A 94 12.35 4.63 -3.81
CA ASN A 94 12.83 5.36 -2.64
C ASN A 94 14.36 5.46 -2.58
N GLU A 95 14.92 6.62 -2.95
CA GLU A 95 16.30 6.95 -2.62
C GLU A 95 16.42 8.43 -2.22
N LYS A 96 16.89 8.62 -0.97
CA LYS A 96 17.36 9.83 -0.28
C LYS A 96 16.48 11.09 -0.38
N ILE A 97 16.24 11.72 0.77
CA ILE A 97 15.61 13.04 0.81
C ILE A 97 16.42 14.00 -0.08
N THR A 98 15.84 14.42 -1.19
CA THR A 98 16.45 15.45 -2.04
C THR A 98 16.02 16.81 -1.52
N LYS A 99 16.85 17.84 -1.72
CA LYS A 99 16.50 19.23 -1.35
C LYS A 99 15.26 19.76 -2.08
N ASP A 100 14.79 19.05 -3.10
CA ASP A 100 13.70 19.44 -3.97
C ASP A 100 12.36 18.78 -3.63
N GLN A 101 12.34 17.84 -2.67
CA GLN A 101 11.09 17.29 -2.18
C GLN A 101 10.26 18.34 -1.45
N LEU A 102 8.95 18.26 -1.62
CA LEU A 102 8.01 19.07 -0.85
C LEU A 102 7.92 18.55 0.59
N PRO A 103 7.65 19.41 1.59
CA PRO A 103 7.42 18.97 2.96
C PRO A 103 6.36 17.86 3.06
N GLU A 104 5.25 17.99 2.33
CA GLU A 104 4.15 17.02 2.27
C GLU A 104 4.62 15.64 1.75
N GLU A 105 5.52 15.64 0.76
CA GLU A 105 6.13 14.40 0.24
C GLU A 105 7.04 13.74 1.27
N ILE A 106 7.87 14.54 1.97
CA ILE A 106 8.75 14.03 3.01
C ILE A 106 7.93 13.42 4.14
N ILE A 107 6.88 14.12 4.58
CA ILE A 107 5.96 13.64 5.62
C ILE A 107 5.30 12.33 5.17
N HIS A 108 4.78 12.27 3.95
CA HIS A 108 4.12 11.07 3.42
C HIS A 108 5.08 9.87 3.34
N ASN A 109 6.29 10.07 2.81
CA ASN A 109 7.30 9.02 2.72
C ASN A 109 7.69 8.51 4.11
N LYS A 110 7.87 9.42 5.08
CA LYS A 110 8.17 9.04 6.47
C LYS A 110 7.01 8.34 7.16
N TYR A 111 5.78 8.70 6.83
CA TYR A 111 4.59 7.98 7.27
C TYR A 111 4.57 6.54 6.73
N ILE A 112 4.85 6.33 5.44
CA ILE A 112 4.95 4.98 4.85
C ILE A 112 6.05 4.17 5.54
N GLU A 113 7.24 4.74 5.69
CA GLU A 113 8.38 4.09 6.38
C GLU A 113 8.03 3.71 7.82
N HIS A 114 7.38 4.60 8.56
CA HIS A 114 6.90 4.31 9.91
C HIS A 114 5.90 3.16 9.91
N ARG A 115 4.94 3.17 8.98
CA ARG A 115 3.91 2.14 8.86
C ARG A 115 4.51 0.77 8.54
N ASP A 116 5.50 0.72 7.66
CA ASP A 116 6.24 -0.52 7.34
C ASP A 116 7.05 -1.01 8.54
N SER A 117 7.67 -0.11 9.31
CA SER A 117 8.33 -0.46 10.58
C SER A 117 7.36 -1.04 11.61
N ILE A 118 6.16 -0.45 11.75
CA ILE A 118 5.11 -0.98 12.64
C ILE A 118 4.66 -2.37 12.19
N LYS A 119 4.47 -2.61 10.89
CA LYS A 119 4.14 -3.95 10.37
C LYS A 119 5.22 -4.98 10.71
N SER A 120 6.50 -4.62 10.58
CA SER A 120 7.60 -5.51 10.98
C SER A 120 7.56 -5.84 12.48
N GLN A 121 7.36 -4.83 13.33
CA GLN A 121 7.26 -5.01 14.78
C GLN A 121 6.05 -5.87 15.18
N LEU A 122 4.91 -5.69 14.49
CA LEU A 122 3.73 -6.55 14.68
C LEU A 122 4.04 -8.01 14.33
N LEU A 123 4.73 -8.25 13.21
CA LEU A 123 5.07 -9.60 12.79
C LEU A 123 6.01 -10.28 13.81
N ASP A 124 6.98 -9.56 14.35
CA ASP A 124 7.87 -10.05 15.41
C ASP A 124 7.10 -10.38 16.70
N ALA A 125 6.14 -9.53 17.09
CA ALA A 125 5.29 -9.76 18.25
C ALA A 125 4.40 -11.01 18.07
N ILE A 126 3.84 -11.21 16.87
CA ILE A 126 3.06 -12.42 16.52
C ILE A 126 3.94 -13.67 16.57
N ASN A 127 5.14 -13.61 16.02
CA ASN A 127 6.07 -14.75 16.03
C ASN A 127 6.55 -15.10 17.45
N SER A 128 6.51 -14.14 18.37
CA SER A 128 6.92 -14.31 19.78
C SER A 128 5.77 -14.70 20.73
N SER A 129 4.52 -14.76 20.25
CA SER A 129 3.35 -15.05 21.08
C SER A 129 3.21 -16.54 21.45
N ASP A 130 2.09 -16.95 22.02
CA ASP A 130 1.68 -18.37 22.06
C ASP A 130 1.11 -18.80 20.68
N PRO A 131 1.25 -20.07 20.24
CA PRO A 131 0.59 -20.57 19.03
C PRO A 131 -0.93 -20.37 19.02
N ALA A 132 -1.62 -20.63 20.14
CA ALA A 132 -3.07 -20.48 20.24
C ALA A 132 -3.51 -19.01 20.09
N PHE A 133 -2.63 -18.07 20.47
CA PHE A 133 -2.89 -16.65 20.20
C PHE A 133 -2.97 -16.35 18.70
N PHE A 134 -2.12 -16.98 17.87
CA PHE A 134 -2.12 -16.73 16.43
C PHE A 134 -3.41 -17.22 15.77
N GLU A 135 -3.88 -18.40 16.16
CA GLU A 135 -5.17 -18.97 15.71
C GLU A 135 -6.32 -18.02 16.05
N GLN A 136 -6.38 -17.55 17.31
CA GLN A 136 -7.41 -16.61 17.74
C GLN A 136 -7.30 -15.25 17.04
N LEU A 137 -6.10 -14.76 16.79
CA LEU A 137 -5.84 -13.47 16.14
C LEU A 137 -6.46 -13.43 14.73
N VAL A 138 -6.24 -14.46 13.92
CA VAL A 138 -6.71 -14.47 12.52
C VAL A 138 -8.22 -14.63 12.43
N VAL A 139 -8.83 -15.38 13.35
CA VAL A 139 -10.30 -15.47 13.47
C VAL A 139 -10.88 -14.10 13.85
N ASN A 140 -10.29 -13.44 14.86
CA ASN A 140 -10.72 -12.11 15.28
C ASN A 140 -10.58 -11.07 14.16
N LEU A 141 -9.51 -11.16 13.37
CA LEU A 141 -9.31 -10.28 12.22
C LEU A 141 -10.45 -10.43 11.19
N LEU A 142 -10.80 -11.66 10.82
CA LEU A 142 -11.89 -11.89 9.86
C LEU A 142 -13.25 -11.42 10.41
N LEU A 143 -13.52 -11.63 11.70
CA LEU A 143 -14.72 -11.07 12.33
C LEU A 143 -14.72 -9.53 12.30
N LYS A 144 -13.59 -8.90 12.61
CA LYS A 144 -13.42 -7.44 12.57
C LYS A 144 -13.59 -6.86 11.16
N MET A 145 -13.22 -7.62 10.13
CA MET A 145 -13.42 -7.29 8.71
C MET A 145 -14.86 -7.54 8.23
N GLY A 146 -15.73 -8.14 9.05
CA GLY A 146 -17.15 -8.32 8.76
C GLY A 146 -17.54 -9.66 8.09
N TYR A 147 -16.68 -10.69 8.12
CA TYR A 147 -16.98 -11.99 7.50
C TYR A 147 -17.97 -12.87 8.28
N GLY A 148 -18.45 -12.45 9.44
CA GLY A 148 -19.38 -13.22 10.26
C GLY A 148 -20.74 -12.54 10.43
N TRP A 149 -21.82 -13.32 10.47
CA TRP A 149 -23.20 -12.80 10.63
C TRP A 149 -23.42 -11.99 11.93
N HIS A 150 -22.76 -12.36 13.03
CA HIS A 150 -22.83 -11.65 14.30
C HIS A 150 -21.53 -11.85 15.11
N GLU A 151 -20.81 -10.76 15.44
CA GLU A 151 -19.48 -10.80 16.06
C GLU A 151 -19.37 -11.73 17.29
N SER A 152 -20.42 -11.83 18.12
CA SER A 152 -20.40 -12.63 19.34
C SER A 152 -20.66 -14.14 19.15
N GLN A 153 -21.11 -14.59 17.96
CA GLN A 153 -21.52 -15.98 17.73
C GLN A 153 -21.10 -16.57 16.38
N ALA A 154 -20.58 -15.75 15.45
CA ALA A 154 -20.29 -16.19 14.09
C ALA A 154 -18.98 -16.96 13.95
N GLY A 155 -17.96 -16.63 14.76
CA GLY A 155 -16.67 -17.30 14.73
C GLY A 155 -16.48 -18.20 15.94
N LYS A 156 -16.03 -19.43 15.70
CA LYS A 156 -15.51 -20.31 16.76
C LYS A 156 -14.07 -20.68 16.40
N VAL A 157 -13.17 -20.49 17.35
CA VAL A 157 -11.87 -21.17 17.31
C VAL A 157 -12.15 -22.64 17.59
N VAL A 158 -11.74 -23.48 16.66
CA VAL A 158 -11.85 -24.93 16.77
C VAL A 158 -10.42 -25.38 17.00
N GLY A 159 -9.99 -25.33 18.26
CA GLY A 159 -8.62 -25.61 18.66
C GLY A 159 -8.58 -26.88 19.50
N GLY A 160 -7.76 -27.85 19.09
CA GLY A 160 -7.56 -29.11 19.79
C GLY A 160 -6.61 -30.05 19.04
N ALA A 161 -5.90 -30.89 19.78
CA ALA A 161 -5.13 -31.99 19.20
C ALA A 161 -6.12 -33.02 18.60
N GLY A 162 -6.43 -32.87 17.31
CA GLY A 162 -7.39 -33.74 16.61
C GLY A 162 -8.17 -33.09 15.47
N ASP A 163 -8.12 -31.77 15.31
CA ASP A 163 -8.99 -31.03 14.36
C ASP A 163 -8.49 -31.02 12.90
N GLU A 164 -7.74 -32.06 12.50
CA GLU A 164 -7.33 -32.33 11.11
C GLU A 164 -6.72 -31.14 10.34
N GLY A 165 -6.20 -30.09 11.01
CA GLY A 165 -5.69 -28.88 10.34
C GLY A 165 -6.72 -27.78 10.08
N ILE A 166 -7.77 -27.69 10.88
CA ILE A 166 -8.67 -26.53 10.92
C ILE A 166 -8.53 -25.84 12.28
N ASP A 167 -8.20 -24.56 12.29
CA ASP A 167 -8.02 -23.78 13.53
C ASP A 167 -9.23 -22.89 13.84
N GLY A 168 -10.11 -22.66 12.86
CA GLY A 168 -11.28 -21.82 13.04
C GLY A 168 -12.33 -21.99 11.95
N ILE A 169 -13.58 -21.74 12.32
CA ILE A 169 -14.72 -21.76 11.41
C ILE A 169 -15.56 -20.51 11.67
N ILE A 170 -15.86 -19.76 10.61
CA ILE A 170 -16.76 -18.61 10.63
C ILE A 170 -18.02 -18.94 9.82
N ASN A 171 -19.20 -18.74 10.42
CA ASN A 171 -20.47 -18.77 9.71
C ASN A 171 -20.75 -17.38 9.10
N GLU A 172 -20.87 -17.32 7.78
CA GLU A 172 -21.18 -16.08 7.05
C GLU A 172 -22.66 -15.68 7.22
N ASP A 173 -23.53 -16.66 7.50
CA ASP A 173 -24.97 -16.46 7.66
C ASP A 173 -25.49 -17.01 9.00
N LYS A 174 -26.71 -16.58 9.37
CA LYS A 174 -27.37 -16.94 10.63
C LYS A 174 -27.63 -18.44 10.79
N LEU A 175 -27.88 -19.14 9.68
CA LEU A 175 -28.23 -20.56 9.66
C LEU A 175 -26.98 -21.45 9.55
N GLY A 176 -25.81 -20.87 9.27
CA GLY A 176 -24.53 -21.58 9.15
C GLY A 176 -24.45 -22.46 7.90
N LEU A 177 -25.13 -22.05 6.83
CA LEU A 177 -25.12 -22.73 5.54
C LEU A 177 -23.79 -22.48 4.81
N GLU A 178 -23.29 -21.25 4.91
CA GLU A 178 -22.03 -20.80 4.33
C GLU A 178 -20.99 -20.64 5.44
N LYS A 179 -19.88 -21.38 5.30
CA LYS A 179 -18.79 -21.43 6.27
C LYS A 179 -17.47 -21.09 5.62
N ILE A 180 -16.67 -20.28 6.31
CA ILE A 180 -15.27 -20.02 5.99
C ILE A 180 -14.40 -20.82 6.96
N TYR A 181 -13.59 -21.72 6.41
CA TYR A 181 -12.63 -22.51 7.18
C TYR A 181 -11.29 -21.78 7.24
N ILE A 182 -10.64 -21.84 8.38
CA ILE A 182 -9.44 -21.06 8.67
C ILE A 182 -8.35 -22.01 9.15
N GLN A 183 -7.16 -21.86 8.58
CA GLN A 183 -5.92 -22.47 9.06
C GLN A 183 -4.88 -21.37 9.21
N ALA A 184 -4.08 -21.45 10.25
CA ALA A 184 -3.12 -20.47 10.71
C ALA A 184 -1.79 -21.17 11.03
N LYS A 185 -0.80 -21.04 10.14
CA LYS A 185 0.55 -21.57 10.38
C LYS A 185 1.51 -20.47 10.80
N ARG A 186 1.92 -20.49 12.06
CA ARG A 186 2.95 -19.57 12.55
C ARG A 186 4.34 -20.07 12.16
N TYR A 187 4.91 -19.48 11.12
CA TYR A 187 6.27 -19.77 10.64
C TYR A 187 7.10 -18.49 10.66
N ASN A 188 8.36 -18.60 11.09
CA ASN A 188 9.28 -17.47 11.08
C ASN A 188 9.99 -17.39 9.70
N ASN A 189 11.15 -18.02 9.56
CA ASN A 189 11.96 -17.93 8.32
C ASN A 189 11.67 -19.05 7.29
N LYS A 190 10.69 -19.91 7.54
CA LYS A 190 10.35 -21.03 6.65
C LYS A 190 9.18 -20.65 5.76
N LYS A 191 9.33 -20.73 4.45
CA LYS A 191 8.20 -20.58 3.52
C LYS A 191 7.22 -21.74 3.65
N VAL A 192 5.92 -21.47 3.53
CA VAL A 192 4.89 -22.50 3.57
C VAL A 192 5.03 -23.42 2.35
N PRO A 193 5.26 -24.73 2.55
CA PRO A 193 5.35 -25.69 1.45
C PRO A 193 3.97 -26.07 0.93
N PRO A 194 3.88 -26.63 -0.30
CA PRO A 194 2.60 -27.02 -0.88
C PRO A 194 1.92 -28.20 -0.15
N SER A 195 2.63 -28.93 0.72
CA SER A 195 2.05 -30.00 1.53
C SER A 195 1.02 -29.46 2.53
N GLU A 196 1.29 -28.33 3.18
CA GLU A 196 0.36 -27.71 4.15
C GLU A 196 -0.94 -27.29 3.46
N ILE A 197 -0.84 -26.76 2.23
CA ILE A 197 -2.02 -26.37 1.45
C ILE A 197 -2.83 -27.59 1.03
N ARG A 198 -2.18 -28.70 0.66
CA ARG A 198 -2.87 -29.94 0.31
C ARG A 198 -3.55 -30.58 1.52
N GLU A 199 -2.91 -30.52 2.68
CA GLU A 199 -3.49 -30.98 3.95
C GLU A 199 -4.76 -30.20 4.25
N PHE A 200 -4.69 -28.86 4.22
CA PHE A 200 -5.86 -28.00 4.41
C PHE A 200 -6.99 -28.27 3.39
N ILE A 201 -6.66 -28.48 2.10
CA ILE A 201 -7.65 -28.89 1.09
C ILE A 201 -8.28 -30.25 1.47
N GLY A 202 -7.51 -31.18 2.02
CA GLY A 202 -8.01 -32.47 2.51
C GLY A 202 -9.03 -32.30 3.62
N SER A 203 -8.69 -31.52 4.65
CA SER A 203 -9.57 -31.22 5.79
C SER A 203 -10.84 -30.51 5.34
N MET A 204 -10.72 -29.56 4.41
CA MET A 204 -11.86 -28.89 3.80
C MET A 204 -12.79 -29.88 3.06
N ASN A 205 -12.23 -30.82 2.28
CA ASN A 205 -13.03 -31.82 1.58
C ASN A 205 -13.80 -32.73 2.55
N GLN A 206 -13.14 -33.21 3.61
CA GLN A 206 -13.75 -34.07 4.62
C GLN A 206 -14.95 -33.38 5.31
N ASN A 207 -14.87 -32.06 5.46
CA ASN A 207 -15.90 -31.23 6.10
C ASN A 207 -16.88 -30.59 5.10
N GLY A 208 -16.81 -30.94 3.81
CA GLY A 208 -17.69 -30.37 2.77
C GLY A 208 -17.55 -28.87 2.59
N ALA A 209 -16.37 -28.31 2.86
CA ALA A 209 -16.10 -26.89 2.82
C ALA A 209 -15.76 -26.39 1.41
N HIS A 210 -16.30 -25.23 1.04
CA HIS A 210 -16.04 -24.59 -0.26
C HIS A 210 -15.22 -23.29 -0.15
N LYS A 211 -15.08 -22.71 1.04
CA LYS A 211 -14.38 -21.44 1.27
C LYS A 211 -13.35 -21.60 2.39
N GLY A 212 -12.12 -21.17 2.12
CA GLY A 212 -11.01 -21.30 3.04
C GLY A 212 -10.08 -20.09 3.02
N VAL A 213 -9.56 -19.73 4.19
CA VAL A 213 -8.46 -18.76 4.31
C VAL A 213 -7.31 -19.42 5.04
N PHE A 214 -6.15 -19.44 4.40
CA PHE A 214 -4.92 -19.95 4.99
C PHE A 214 -4.01 -18.78 5.34
N PHE A 215 -3.81 -18.57 6.64
CA PHE A 215 -2.91 -17.56 7.18
C PHE A 215 -1.54 -18.16 7.49
N SER A 216 -0.50 -17.36 7.25
CA SER A 216 0.85 -17.68 7.67
C SER A 216 1.57 -16.41 8.13
N SER A 217 2.36 -16.49 9.21
CA SER A 217 3.27 -15.40 9.61
C SER A 217 4.57 -15.35 8.77
N SER A 218 4.66 -16.21 7.75
CA SER A 218 5.72 -16.24 6.73
C SER A 218 5.11 -16.20 5.32
N SER A 219 5.95 -16.23 4.28
CA SER A 219 5.56 -16.25 2.87
C SER A 219 5.27 -17.67 2.34
N PHE A 220 4.55 -17.75 1.23
CA PHE A 220 4.25 -19.01 0.54
C PHE A 220 5.28 -19.33 -0.55
N THR A 221 5.51 -20.62 -0.81
CA THR A 221 6.21 -21.05 -2.02
C THR A 221 5.31 -20.88 -3.25
N GLU A 222 5.90 -20.69 -4.43
CA GLU A 222 5.13 -20.62 -5.70
C GLU A 222 4.28 -21.88 -5.92
N GLN A 223 4.80 -23.03 -5.51
CA GLN A 223 4.09 -24.31 -5.57
C GLN A 223 2.90 -24.35 -4.59
N ALA A 224 3.01 -23.74 -3.41
CA ALA A 224 1.89 -23.62 -2.47
C ALA A 224 0.78 -22.73 -3.05
N ILE A 225 1.15 -21.58 -3.63
CA ILE A 225 0.21 -20.69 -4.33
C ILE A 225 -0.47 -21.42 -5.48
N SER A 226 0.29 -22.18 -6.29
CA SER A 226 -0.26 -23.00 -7.37
C SER A 226 -1.20 -24.09 -6.86
N SER A 227 -0.91 -24.69 -5.70
CA SER A 227 -1.75 -25.74 -5.10
C SER A 227 -3.11 -25.20 -4.68
N ALA A 228 -3.15 -24.02 -4.03
CA ALA A 228 -4.41 -23.36 -3.67
C ALA A 228 -5.26 -23.03 -4.90
N LYS A 229 -4.63 -22.49 -5.96
CA LYS A 229 -5.33 -22.15 -7.22
C LYS A 229 -5.91 -23.35 -7.97
N LYS A 230 -5.37 -24.55 -7.76
CA LYS A 230 -5.80 -25.79 -8.42
C LYS A 230 -6.88 -26.55 -7.65
N ALA A 231 -7.26 -26.10 -6.46
CA ALA A 231 -8.31 -26.72 -5.65
C ALA A 231 -9.67 -26.55 -6.35
N GLN A 232 -10.12 -27.58 -7.07
CA GLN A 232 -11.38 -27.55 -7.79
C GLN A 232 -12.56 -27.53 -6.83
N GLY A 233 -13.55 -26.67 -7.09
CA GLY A 233 -14.75 -26.55 -6.25
C GLY A 233 -14.51 -25.85 -4.90
N MET A 234 -13.34 -25.23 -4.71
CA MET A 234 -12.98 -24.48 -3.51
C MET A 234 -12.44 -23.10 -3.86
N ASN A 235 -12.70 -22.12 -2.99
CA ASN A 235 -12.07 -20.82 -3.02
C ASN A 235 -11.15 -20.68 -1.81
N ILE A 236 -9.84 -20.75 -2.05
CA ILE A 236 -8.81 -20.68 -1.01
C ILE A 236 -8.02 -19.39 -1.18
N THR A 237 -8.08 -18.52 -0.17
CA THR A 237 -7.28 -17.30 -0.09
C THR A 237 -6.05 -17.54 0.79
N LEU A 238 -4.87 -17.19 0.30
CA LEU A 238 -3.62 -17.28 1.05
C LEU A 238 -3.23 -15.90 1.55
N ILE A 239 -3.04 -15.74 2.86
CA ILE A 239 -2.63 -14.48 3.51
C ILE A 239 -1.28 -14.70 4.18
N ASP A 240 -0.25 -14.01 3.70
CA ASP A 240 1.10 -14.09 4.28
C ASP A 240 1.32 -13.07 5.41
N GLY A 241 2.50 -13.10 6.03
CA GLY A 241 2.81 -12.27 7.18
C GLY A 241 2.77 -10.77 6.89
N GLU A 242 3.17 -10.36 5.69
CA GLU A 242 3.14 -8.96 5.27
C GLU A 242 1.69 -8.48 5.09
N GLN A 243 0.89 -9.25 4.35
CA GLN A 243 -0.52 -8.95 4.12
C GLN A 243 -1.35 -9.03 5.40
N LEU A 244 -1.05 -9.97 6.30
CA LEU A 244 -1.66 -10.05 7.62
C LEU A 244 -1.43 -8.77 8.42
N CYS A 245 -0.17 -8.31 8.52
CA CYS A 245 0.15 -7.09 9.27
C CYS A 245 -0.48 -5.84 8.64
N GLU A 246 -0.58 -5.79 7.32
CA GLU A 246 -1.32 -4.75 6.60
C GLU A 246 -2.79 -4.71 7.04
N TYR A 247 -3.48 -5.86 7.07
CA TYR A 247 -4.87 -5.93 7.54
C TYR A 247 -5.04 -5.61 9.01
N LEU A 248 -4.09 -6.02 9.88
CA LEU A 248 -4.12 -5.68 11.29
C LEU A 248 -4.04 -4.15 11.50
N VAL A 249 -3.12 -3.47 10.81
CA VAL A 249 -2.99 -2.01 10.87
C VAL A 249 -4.25 -1.32 10.35
N GLN A 250 -4.80 -1.75 9.21
CA GLN A 250 -6.02 -1.18 8.62
C GLN A 250 -7.23 -1.30 9.56
N ASN A 251 -7.32 -2.41 10.31
CA ASN A 251 -8.40 -2.66 11.25
C ASN A 251 -8.11 -2.19 12.69
N GLY A 252 -6.97 -1.52 12.91
CA GLY A 252 -6.56 -1.02 14.23
C GLY A 252 -6.33 -2.12 15.26
N MET A 253 -5.93 -3.33 14.83
CA MET A 253 -5.69 -4.48 15.68
C MET A 253 -4.19 -4.60 16.02
N GLY A 254 -3.87 -4.76 17.30
CA GLY A 254 -2.47 -4.84 17.76
C GLY A 254 -1.71 -3.50 17.70
N VAL A 255 -2.37 -2.41 17.32
CA VAL A 255 -1.79 -1.06 17.22
C VAL A 255 -2.63 -0.04 17.97
N ALA A 256 -1.99 1.01 18.48
CA ALA A 256 -2.65 2.14 19.12
C ALA A 256 -2.34 3.44 18.39
N LYS A 257 -3.34 4.30 18.21
CA LYS A 257 -3.16 5.64 17.66
C LYS A 257 -2.53 6.54 18.74
N VAL A 258 -1.34 7.04 18.47
CA VAL A 258 -0.59 7.91 19.42
C VAL A 258 -0.93 9.39 19.21
N SER A 259 -0.96 9.86 17.97
CA SER A 259 -1.28 11.25 17.61
C SER A 259 -1.83 11.36 16.19
N THR A 260 -2.39 12.53 15.84
CA THR A 260 -2.84 12.88 14.48
C THR A 260 -2.23 14.22 14.08
N TYR A 261 -1.76 14.32 12.84
CA TYR A 261 -1.22 15.54 12.25
C TYR A 261 -2.09 15.98 11.07
N GLU A 262 -2.53 17.23 11.07
CA GLU A 262 -3.28 17.81 9.97
C GLU A 262 -2.34 18.48 8.96
N LEU A 263 -2.60 18.27 7.67
CA LEU A 263 -1.91 18.96 6.57
C LEU A 263 -2.86 20.01 5.99
N TYR A 264 -2.38 21.24 5.83
CA TYR A 264 -3.17 22.34 5.30
C TYR A 264 -2.66 22.77 3.92
N GLU A 265 -3.59 23.10 3.03
CA GLU A 265 -3.31 23.82 1.80
C GLU A 265 -4.14 25.10 1.73
N ILE A 266 -3.69 26.05 0.90
CA ILE A 266 -4.44 27.30 0.69
C ILE A 266 -5.69 26.98 -0.11
N ASP A 267 -6.86 27.19 0.49
CA ASP A 267 -8.13 27.23 -0.24
C ASP A 267 -8.17 28.52 -1.08
N ARG A 268 -7.96 28.37 -2.39
CA ARG A 268 -7.97 29.52 -3.31
C ARG A 268 -9.37 30.10 -3.51
N ASN A 269 -10.42 29.28 -3.41
CA ASN A 269 -11.81 29.73 -3.60
C ASN A 269 -12.23 30.73 -2.51
N PHE A 270 -11.64 30.61 -1.32
CA PHE A 270 -11.86 31.55 -0.23
C PHE A 270 -11.49 33.00 -0.60
N PHE A 271 -10.52 33.19 -1.50
CA PHE A 271 -10.03 34.51 -1.90
C PHE A 271 -10.70 35.07 -3.16
N ASP A 272 -11.59 34.30 -3.81
CA ASP A 272 -12.34 34.71 -5.01
C ASP A 272 -13.73 35.31 -4.66
N LEU A 273 -13.88 35.87 -3.46
CA LEU A 273 -15.09 36.55 -2.95
C LEU A 273 -15.31 37.94 -3.55
#